data_AF-A0A6P4END2-F1
#
_entry.id   AF-A0A6P4END2-F1
#
_cell.length_a   1.000
_cell.length_b   1.000
_cell.length_c   1.000
_cell.angle_alpha   90.00
_cell.angle_beta   90.00
_cell.angle_gamma   90.00
#
_symmetry.space_group_name_H-M   'P 1'
#
loop_
_entity.id
_entity.type
_entity.pdbx_description
1 polymer ?
#
loop_
_entity_poly.entity_id
_entity_poly.type
_entity_poly.pdbx_seq_one_letter_code
_entity_poly.pdbx_strand_id
1 'polypeptide(L)'
;MATTTAIATSESCSSERLQQSPAPRTCSQQTAALPSFGRVSPAKCWLLGVLLLLTVAASWPTGTSAAPRKARGLHLILPQHHHHQHARSTPPELARQKKLTRLITNTTEGRPFCSNMNLENVQRIKELKSAREVANNTKKAIICLLNEYLEQNADNRSLEGQIKKYSYHDLALNHPLQAEVKKVQFDSHTQEFSYEGKVTNITKEMPVILESLLILQSLFDNIKYNYQQWHCFYFYLTEFFEHNIHEALNVTNTQESCNPRNAHYNNSTPDVAFLTAVETIKVLTIVEYKYDQLLNPSQSAGSSHVP
;
A
#
# COMPACT_ATOMS: atom_id res chain seq x y z
N MET A 1 0.03 -39.77 -22.09
CA MET A 1 0.58 -38.90 -21.03
C MET A 1 1.23 -37.71 -21.70
N ALA A 2 0.56 -36.57 -21.70
CA ALA A 2 1.11 -35.28 -22.09
C ALA A 2 0.55 -34.26 -21.11
N THR A 3 1.44 -33.70 -20.31
CA THR A 3 1.13 -32.71 -19.27
C THR A 3 1.11 -31.35 -19.94
N THR A 4 -0.07 -30.76 -20.09
CA THR A 4 -0.21 -29.40 -20.64
C THR A 4 -0.13 -28.41 -19.48
N THR A 5 1.02 -27.77 -19.34
CA THR A 5 1.23 -26.67 -18.39
C THR A 5 0.57 -25.41 -18.96
N ALA A 6 -0.54 -24.97 -18.37
CA ALA A 6 -1.15 -23.69 -18.69
C ALA A 6 -0.33 -22.57 -18.04
N ILE A 7 0.38 -21.80 -18.86
CA ILE A 7 0.99 -20.54 -18.46
C ILE A 7 -0.14 -19.50 -18.42
N ALA A 8 -0.49 -19.05 -17.23
CA ALA A 8 -1.39 -17.92 -17.05
C ALA A 8 -0.68 -16.66 -17.56
N THR A 9 -1.02 -16.22 -18.76
CA THR A 9 -0.70 -14.88 -19.24
C THR A 9 -1.49 -13.88 -18.41
N SER A 10 -0.80 -13.11 -17.58
CA SER A 10 -1.34 -11.92 -16.93
C SER A 10 -1.82 -10.96 -18.02
N GLU A 11 -3.13 -10.79 -18.14
CA GLU A 11 -3.70 -9.70 -18.92
C GLU A 11 -3.13 -8.39 -18.35
N SER A 12 -2.40 -7.67 -19.20
CA SER A 12 -2.03 -6.28 -18.95
C SER A 12 -3.27 -5.55 -18.47
N CYS A 13 -3.17 -4.91 -17.31
CA CYS A 13 -4.17 -4.01 -16.74
C CYS A 13 -4.36 -2.81 -17.70
N SER A 14 -5.03 -3.03 -18.83
CA SER A 14 -5.14 -2.01 -19.87
C SER A 14 -5.96 -0.84 -19.33
N SER A 15 -5.31 0.31 -19.35
CA SER A 15 -5.74 1.66 -18.98
C SER A 15 -7.10 2.13 -19.56
N GLU A 16 -7.84 1.29 -20.30
CA GLU A 16 -9.14 1.62 -20.90
C GLU A 16 -10.25 1.79 -19.86
N ARG A 17 -10.11 1.22 -18.65
CA ARG A 17 -11.09 1.42 -17.56
C ARG A 17 -10.88 2.69 -16.71
N LEU A 18 -9.79 3.42 -16.91
CA LEU A 18 -9.46 4.68 -16.21
C LEU A 18 -9.82 5.95 -17.02
N GLN A 19 -10.56 5.83 -18.13
CA GLN A 19 -10.88 6.94 -19.05
C GLN A 19 -11.95 7.93 -18.53
N GLN A 20 -11.78 8.47 -17.32
CA GLN A 20 -12.47 9.71 -16.90
C GLN A 20 -11.53 10.84 -16.46
N SER A 21 -10.21 10.69 -16.64
CA SER A 21 -9.22 11.76 -16.41
C SER A 21 -8.17 11.79 -17.54
N PRO A 22 -7.57 12.94 -17.89
CA PRO A 22 -6.75 13.08 -19.08
C PRO A 22 -5.51 12.16 -19.03
N ALA A 23 -5.20 11.57 -20.20
CA ALA A 23 -4.28 10.46 -20.37
C ALA A 23 -2.96 10.57 -19.56
N PRO A 24 -2.61 9.55 -18.75
CA PRO A 24 -1.33 9.52 -18.07
C PRO A 24 -0.20 9.38 -19.09
N ARG A 25 0.84 10.21 -18.94
CA ARG A 25 2.14 9.92 -19.57
C ARG A 25 2.63 8.59 -19.00
N THR A 26 2.73 7.57 -19.84
CA THR A 26 3.18 6.22 -19.46
C THR A 26 4.53 6.28 -18.75
N CYS A 27 4.54 5.97 -17.45
CA CYS A 27 5.76 5.81 -16.67
C CYS A 27 6.63 4.65 -17.15
N SER A 28 6.05 3.72 -17.92
CA SER A 28 6.76 2.64 -18.63
C SER A 28 7.71 3.12 -19.73
N GLN A 29 7.69 4.41 -20.13
CA GLN A 29 8.54 4.95 -21.20
C GLN A 29 9.74 5.78 -20.72
N GLN A 30 10.01 5.88 -19.42
CA GLN A 30 11.28 6.43 -18.93
C GLN A 30 12.43 5.42 -19.02
N THR A 31 12.51 4.65 -20.12
CA THR A 31 13.83 4.28 -20.63
C THR A 31 14.53 5.58 -21.00
N ALA A 32 15.67 5.84 -20.37
CA ALA A 32 16.51 7.01 -20.61
C ALA A 32 16.47 7.37 -22.09
N ALA A 33 15.87 8.52 -22.40
CA ALA A 33 16.03 9.14 -23.70
C ALA A 33 17.52 9.38 -23.86
N LEU A 34 18.19 8.48 -24.57
CA LEU A 34 19.50 8.73 -25.14
C LEU A 34 19.35 10.08 -25.85
N PRO A 35 20.16 11.10 -25.51
CA PRO A 35 20.09 12.35 -26.22
C PRO A 35 20.28 12.01 -27.69
N SER A 36 19.35 12.47 -28.52
CA SER A 36 19.48 12.47 -29.96
C SER A 36 20.86 13.04 -30.29
N PHE A 37 21.80 12.15 -30.64
CA PHE A 37 23.11 12.54 -31.11
C PHE A 37 22.89 13.17 -32.47
N GLY A 38 22.65 14.48 -32.47
CA GLY A 38 22.71 15.30 -33.67
C GLY A 38 24.00 14.98 -34.42
N ARG A 39 23.87 14.63 -35.70
CA ARG A 39 24.92 14.27 -36.68
C ARG A 39 26.34 14.65 -36.20
N VAL A 40 26.97 13.74 -35.45
CA VAL A 40 28.36 13.88 -35.07
C VAL A 40 29.18 13.40 -36.26
N SER A 41 29.91 14.33 -36.88
CA SER A 41 30.84 14.01 -37.98
C SER A 41 31.77 12.86 -37.56
N PRO A 42 32.03 11.86 -38.43
CA PRO A 42 32.81 10.66 -38.09
C PRO A 42 34.21 10.98 -37.53
N ALA A 43 34.76 12.16 -37.83
CA ALA A 43 36.03 12.64 -37.28
C ALA A 43 35.98 12.90 -35.76
N LYS A 44 34.82 13.27 -35.19
CA LYS A 44 34.66 13.56 -33.76
C LYS A 44 34.44 12.29 -32.93
N CYS A 45 33.87 11.23 -33.52
CA CYS A 45 33.75 9.92 -32.87
C CYS A 45 35.13 9.23 -32.70
N TRP A 46 36.05 9.44 -33.64
CA TRP A 46 37.41 8.93 -33.53
C TRP A 46 38.19 9.58 -32.38
N LEU A 47 38.07 10.89 -32.20
CA LEU A 47 38.73 11.59 -31.10
C LEU A 47 38.22 11.15 -29.72
N LEU A 48 36.90 10.93 -29.59
CA LEU A 48 36.32 10.38 -28.35
C LEU A 48 36.78 8.94 -28.08
N GLY A 49 36.90 8.10 -29.12
CA GLY A 49 37.43 6.74 -28.98
C GLY A 49 38.89 6.70 -28.53
N VAL A 50 39.74 7.57 -29.09
CA VAL A 50 41.16 7.68 -28.68
C VAL A 50 41.30 8.24 -27.26
N LEU A 51 40.47 9.21 -26.87
CA LEU A 51 40.47 9.76 -25.52
C LEU A 51 40.03 8.71 -24.48
N LEU A 52 39.06 7.86 -24.83
CA LEU A 52 38.60 6.74 -23.97
C LEU A 52 39.68 5.65 -23.83
N LEU A 53 40.40 5.34 -24.92
CA LEU A 53 41.52 4.39 -24.88
C LEU A 53 42.69 4.90 -24.00
N LEU A 54 42.98 6.20 -24.05
CA LEU A 54 44.01 6.83 -23.21
C LEU A 54 43.64 6.85 -21.73
N THR A 55 42.36 7.04 -21.38
CA THR A 55 41.90 7.04 -19.99
C THR A 55 41.82 5.63 -19.38
N VAL A 56 41.51 4.61 -20.18
CA VAL A 56 41.57 3.19 -19.73
C VAL A 56 43.01 2.71 -19.56
N ALA A 57 43.96 3.14 -20.40
CA ALA A 57 45.37 2.78 -20.24
C ALA A 57 46.03 3.41 -19.01
N ALA A 58 45.62 4.64 -18.62
CA ALA A 58 46.18 5.36 -17.48
C ALA A 58 45.54 5.00 -16.12
N SER A 59 44.46 4.22 -16.10
CA SER A 59 43.72 3.86 -14.88
C SER A 59 44.00 2.46 -14.37
N TRP A 60 44.99 1.74 -14.93
CA TRP A 60 45.47 0.50 -14.34
C TRP A 60 46.24 0.81 -13.05
N PRO A 61 45.75 0.37 -11.87
CA PRO A 61 46.57 0.42 -10.68
C PRO A 61 47.64 -0.65 -10.83
N THR A 62 48.91 -0.23 -10.91
CA THR A 62 50.03 -1.07 -10.49
C THR A 62 49.96 -1.23 -8.97
N GLY A 63 49.04 -2.09 -8.53
CA GLY A 63 48.78 -2.44 -7.15
C GLY A 63 48.78 -3.96 -7.03
N THR A 64 49.86 -4.47 -6.46
CA THR A 64 50.16 -5.86 -6.14
C THR A 64 48.96 -6.73 -5.74
N SER A 65 48.88 -7.92 -6.36
CA SER A 65 48.04 -9.03 -5.91
C SER A 65 48.42 -9.43 -4.48
N ALA A 66 47.57 -9.12 -3.50
CA ALA A 66 47.56 -9.83 -2.24
C ALA A 66 46.63 -11.05 -2.39
N ALA A 67 47.22 -12.22 -2.59
CA ALA A 67 46.49 -13.49 -2.62
C ALA A 67 45.72 -13.73 -1.31
N PRO A 68 44.48 -14.27 -1.33
CA PRO A 68 43.74 -14.58 -0.13
C PRO A 68 44.38 -15.79 0.56
N ARG A 69 45.03 -15.60 1.72
CA ARG A 69 45.38 -16.72 2.60
C ARG A 69 44.10 -17.29 3.19
N LYS A 70 43.65 -18.41 2.64
CA LYS A 70 42.77 -19.36 3.33
C LYS A 70 43.42 -19.77 4.65
N ALA A 71 42.96 -19.22 5.77
CA ALA A 71 43.16 -19.85 7.08
C ALA A 71 42.01 -20.84 7.29
N ARG A 72 42.30 -22.11 7.05
CA ARG A 72 41.45 -23.25 7.44
C ARG A 72 41.32 -23.24 8.97
N GLY A 73 40.12 -23.50 9.46
CA GLY A 73 39.93 -23.79 10.88
C GLY A 73 40.67 -25.05 11.30
N LEU A 74 41.27 -25.05 12.48
CA LEU A 74 41.00 -26.02 13.55
C LEU A 74 41.83 -25.67 14.81
N HIS A 75 41.11 -25.52 15.92
CA HIS A 75 41.45 -25.85 17.30
C HIS A 75 42.62 -25.16 18.04
N LEU A 76 42.27 -24.50 19.15
CA LEU A 76 42.66 -24.82 20.55
C LEU A 76 42.11 -23.68 21.45
N ILE A 77 40.91 -23.80 22.00
CA ILE A 77 40.63 -24.17 23.41
C ILE A 77 41.67 -23.59 24.38
N LEU A 78 41.29 -22.51 25.07
CA LEU A 78 41.75 -22.19 26.44
C LEU A 78 40.54 -21.71 27.29
N PRO A 79 40.59 -21.90 28.62
CA PRO A 79 39.42 -22.17 29.44
C PRO A 79 38.73 -20.94 30.03
N GLN A 80 37.42 -21.10 30.22
CA GLN A 80 36.49 -20.41 31.13
C GLN A 80 37.08 -19.36 32.09
N HIS A 81 36.60 -18.12 31.97
CA HIS A 81 35.69 -17.52 32.97
C HIS A 81 35.38 -16.08 32.57
N HIS A 82 34.24 -15.86 31.93
CA HIS A 82 33.31 -14.78 32.24
C HIS A 82 32.01 -15.15 31.52
N HIS A 83 31.02 -15.56 32.30
CA HIS A 83 29.66 -15.71 31.80
C HIS A 83 29.23 -14.36 31.24
N HIS A 84 29.24 -14.21 29.92
CA HIS A 84 28.32 -13.30 29.27
C HIS A 84 26.93 -13.85 29.59
N GLN A 85 26.34 -13.31 30.65
CA GLN A 85 24.92 -13.43 30.91
C GLN A 85 24.24 -13.13 29.58
N HIS A 86 23.53 -14.13 29.07
CA HIS A 86 22.47 -13.86 28.12
C HIS A 86 21.56 -12.84 28.82
N ALA A 87 21.60 -11.59 28.37
CA ALA A 87 20.53 -10.64 28.62
C ALA A 87 19.29 -11.13 27.85
N ARG A 88 18.75 -12.27 28.28
CA ARG A 88 17.40 -12.76 28.00
C ARG A 88 16.50 -12.25 29.12
N SER A 89 16.38 -10.94 29.19
CA SER A 89 15.41 -10.26 30.07
C SER A 89 15.36 -8.78 29.73
N THR A 90 15.22 -8.45 28.45
CA THR A 90 14.42 -7.29 28.07
C THR A 90 12.97 -7.77 27.99
N PRO A 91 12.04 -7.19 28.77
CA PRO A 91 10.62 -7.39 28.51
C PRO A 91 10.34 -7.06 27.03
N PRO A 92 9.47 -7.81 26.33
CA PRO A 92 9.09 -7.49 24.94
C PRO A 92 8.57 -6.05 24.78
N GLU A 93 8.13 -5.41 25.87
CA GLU A 93 7.66 -4.02 25.91
C GLU A 93 8.70 -2.95 25.58
N LEU A 94 10.01 -3.22 25.78
CA LEU A 94 11.06 -2.21 25.55
C LEU A 94 11.82 -2.35 24.21
N ALA A 95 11.62 -3.43 23.45
CA ALA A 95 12.38 -3.70 22.23
C ALA A 95 11.79 -3.10 20.93
N ARG A 96 10.58 -2.54 20.97
CA ARG A 96 9.99 -1.75 19.87
C ARG A 96 9.01 -0.73 20.46
N GLN A 97 9.51 0.36 21.02
CA GLN A 97 8.69 1.58 21.05
C GLN A 97 8.43 1.98 19.61
N LYS A 98 7.27 1.58 19.07
CA LYS A 98 6.80 2.07 17.77
C LYS A 98 6.71 3.58 17.91
N LYS A 99 7.57 4.32 17.19
CA LYS A 99 7.50 5.77 17.15
C LYS A 99 6.24 6.14 16.38
N LEU A 100 5.15 6.36 17.12
CA LEU A 100 3.88 6.77 16.55
C LEU A 100 3.97 8.24 16.17
N THR A 101 3.78 8.51 14.88
CA THR A 101 3.64 9.84 14.32
C THR A 101 2.19 10.26 14.45
N ARG A 102 1.93 11.47 14.95
CA ARG A 102 0.60 12.06 14.90
C ARG A 102 0.24 12.36 13.46
N LEU A 103 -0.94 11.90 13.05
CA LEU A 103 -1.50 12.24 11.76
C LEU A 103 -2.23 13.58 11.85
N ILE A 104 -1.87 14.53 11.00
CA ILE A 104 -2.58 15.79 10.88
C ILE A 104 -3.79 15.53 9.98
N THR A 105 -4.97 15.46 10.59
CA THR A 105 -6.23 15.27 9.90
C THR A 105 -6.92 16.61 9.64
N ASN A 106 -7.61 16.74 8.51
CA ASN A 106 -8.37 17.94 8.19
C ASN A 106 -9.60 18.06 9.11
N THR A 107 -9.50 18.92 10.13
CA THR A 107 -10.62 19.25 11.03
C THR A 107 -11.08 20.68 10.81
N THR A 108 -12.38 20.89 10.67
CA THR A 108 -13.00 22.21 10.56
C THR A 108 -13.60 22.62 11.91
N GLU A 109 -13.27 23.81 12.40
CA GLU A 109 -13.84 24.35 13.64
C GLU A 109 -15.38 24.44 13.54
N GLY A 110 -16.06 24.08 14.63
CA GLY A 110 -17.54 24.08 14.69
C GLY A 110 -18.22 22.86 14.07
N ARG A 111 -17.51 22.00 13.33
CA ARG A 111 -18.08 20.75 12.79
C ARG A 111 -18.10 19.60 13.80
N PRO A 112 -19.14 18.75 13.81
CA PRO A 112 -19.19 17.59 14.68
C PRO A 112 -18.18 16.52 14.26
N PHE A 113 -17.74 15.70 15.22
CA PHE A 113 -17.00 14.48 14.92
C PHE A 113 -17.88 13.48 14.17
N CYS A 114 -17.27 12.63 13.33
CA CYS A 114 -17.99 11.62 12.57
C CYS A 114 -18.85 10.71 13.45
N SER A 115 -18.34 10.29 14.62
CA SER A 115 -19.09 9.51 15.62
C SER A 115 -20.40 10.17 16.11
N ASN A 116 -20.54 11.48 15.91
CA ASN A 116 -21.69 12.27 16.36
C ASN A 116 -22.59 12.71 15.20
N MET A 117 -22.39 12.16 13.99
CA MET A 117 -23.27 12.42 12.85
C MET A 117 -24.69 11.94 13.17
N ASN A 118 -25.67 12.82 12.97
CA ASN A 118 -27.07 12.43 13.07
C ASN A 118 -27.52 11.82 11.73
N LEU A 119 -27.81 10.52 11.74
CA LEU A 119 -28.26 9.75 10.59
C LEU A 119 -29.68 9.22 10.81
N GLU A 120 -30.63 10.11 11.08
CA GLU A 120 -32.04 9.74 11.22
C GLU A 120 -32.65 9.35 9.86
N ASN A 121 -33.31 8.19 9.82
CA ASN A 121 -34.11 7.69 8.69
C ASN A 121 -33.39 7.59 7.32
N VAL A 122 -32.10 7.25 7.34
CA VAL A 122 -31.34 7.03 6.10
C VAL A 122 -31.68 5.67 5.48
N GLN A 123 -32.49 5.67 4.41
CA GLN A 123 -32.71 4.49 3.57
C GLN A 123 -32.37 4.77 2.10
N ARG A 124 -31.11 5.12 1.87
CA ARG A 124 -30.56 5.52 0.57
C ARG A 124 -29.95 4.34 -0.18
N ILE A 125 -30.79 3.38 -0.53
CA ILE A 125 -30.37 2.12 -1.17
C ILE A 125 -29.63 2.39 -2.50
N LYS A 126 -30.04 3.40 -3.27
CA LYS A 126 -29.40 3.74 -4.55
C LYS A 126 -27.98 4.27 -4.32
N GLU A 127 -27.82 5.22 -3.41
CA GLU A 127 -26.54 5.80 -3.05
C GLU A 127 -25.63 4.75 -2.39
N LEU A 128 -26.19 3.84 -1.60
CA LEU A 128 -25.43 2.75 -1.00
C LEU A 128 -24.91 1.75 -2.04
N LYS A 129 -25.70 1.46 -3.09
CA LYS A 129 -25.23 0.68 -4.25
C LYS A 129 -24.12 1.40 -5.00
N SER A 130 -24.25 2.71 -5.21
CA SER A 130 -23.23 3.55 -5.84
C SER A 130 -21.93 3.52 -5.05
N ALA A 131 -22.00 3.77 -3.74
CA ALA A 131 -20.85 3.73 -2.84
C ALA A 131 -20.16 2.36 -2.81
N ARG A 132 -20.94 1.27 -2.85
CA ARG A 132 -20.39 -0.09 -2.97
C ARG A 132 -19.64 -0.30 -4.28
N GLU A 133 -20.24 0.10 -5.40
CA GLU A 133 -19.61 -0.04 -6.71
C GLU A 133 -18.30 0.76 -6.80
N VAL A 134 -18.31 2.00 -6.31
CA VAL A 134 -17.10 2.84 -6.26
C VAL A 134 -16.04 2.21 -5.36
N ALA A 135 -16.38 1.74 -4.15
CA ALA A 135 -15.43 1.06 -3.27
C ALA A 135 -14.79 -0.19 -3.92
N ASN A 136 -15.59 -1.02 -4.61
CA ASN A 136 -15.09 -2.20 -5.32
C ASN A 136 -14.17 -1.81 -6.49
N ASN A 137 -14.59 -0.86 -7.32
CA ASN A 137 -13.82 -0.39 -8.47
C ASN A 137 -12.50 0.24 -8.02
N THR A 138 -12.52 1.07 -6.97
CA THR A 138 -11.31 1.63 -6.36
C THR A 138 -10.41 0.54 -5.82
N LYS A 139 -10.95 -0.44 -5.08
CA LYS A 139 -10.15 -1.57 -4.55
C LYS A 139 -9.39 -2.27 -5.68
N LYS A 140 -10.07 -2.59 -6.78
CA LYS A 140 -9.48 -3.21 -7.97
C LYS A 140 -8.43 -2.32 -8.63
N ALA A 141 -8.72 -1.03 -8.79
CA ALA A 141 -7.79 -0.07 -9.36
C ALA A 141 -6.50 0.07 -8.52
N ILE A 142 -6.63 0.11 -7.19
CA ILE A 142 -5.46 0.19 -6.29
C ILE A 142 -4.63 -1.10 -6.38
N ILE A 143 -5.26 -2.28 -6.37
CA ILE A 143 -4.53 -3.56 -6.53
C ILE A 143 -3.77 -3.56 -7.86
N CYS A 144 -4.41 -3.11 -8.94
CA CYS A 144 -3.81 -3.00 -10.26
C CYS A 144 -2.59 -2.05 -10.27
N LEU A 145 -2.74 -0.81 -9.79
CA LEU A 145 -1.65 0.16 -9.68
C LEU A 145 -0.52 -0.34 -8.77
N LEU A 146 -0.85 -1.06 -7.70
CA LEU A 146 0.14 -1.61 -6.78
C LEU A 146 0.95 -2.73 -7.44
N ASN A 147 0.31 -3.59 -8.26
CA ASN A 147 1.03 -4.59 -9.05
C ASN A 147 1.99 -3.93 -10.04
N GLU A 148 1.56 -2.91 -10.78
CA GLU A 148 2.43 -2.16 -11.68
C GLU A 148 3.60 -1.48 -10.94
N TYR A 149 3.33 -0.93 -9.75
CA TYR A 149 4.37 -0.37 -8.89
C TYR A 149 5.42 -1.43 -8.51
N LEU A 150 4.99 -2.64 -8.12
CA LEU A 150 5.88 -3.71 -7.69
C LEU A 150 6.71 -4.28 -8.84
N GLU A 151 6.14 -4.39 -10.04
CA GLU A 151 6.86 -4.75 -11.26
C GLU A 151 7.99 -3.76 -11.52
N GLN A 152 7.70 -2.46 -11.46
CA GLN A 152 8.69 -1.43 -11.81
C GLN A 152 9.71 -1.12 -10.71
N ASN A 153 9.35 -1.25 -9.43
CA ASN A 153 10.13 -0.70 -8.32
C ASN A 153 10.57 -1.72 -7.27
N ALA A 154 10.06 -2.95 -7.30
CA ALA A 154 10.29 -3.94 -6.24
C ALA A 154 10.89 -5.25 -6.78
N ASP A 155 11.81 -5.16 -7.75
CA ASP A 155 12.48 -6.31 -8.39
C ASP A 155 11.50 -7.35 -8.98
N ASN A 156 10.39 -6.91 -9.57
CA ASN A 156 9.33 -7.79 -10.09
C ASN A 156 8.74 -8.75 -9.04
N ARG A 157 8.68 -8.35 -7.78
CA ARG A 157 8.02 -9.15 -6.74
C ARG A 157 6.51 -9.14 -6.93
N SER A 158 5.89 -10.31 -6.76
CA SER A 158 4.43 -10.39 -6.68
C SER A 158 3.90 -9.70 -5.43
N LEU A 159 2.63 -9.27 -5.47
CA LEU A 159 1.91 -8.72 -4.33
C LEU A 159 1.96 -9.67 -3.11
N GLU A 160 1.72 -10.96 -3.33
CA GLU A 160 1.85 -11.99 -2.29
C GLU A 160 3.25 -11.98 -1.66
N GLY A 161 4.29 -11.99 -2.49
CA GLY A 161 5.68 -11.97 -2.04
C GLY A 161 6.00 -10.74 -1.18
N GLN A 162 5.45 -9.59 -1.56
CA GLN A 162 5.65 -8.34 -0.83
C GLN A 162 4.83 -8.28 0.47
N ILE A 163 3.57 -8.74 0.48
CA ILE A 163 2.77 -8.88 1.71
C ILE A 163 3.47 -9.81 2.69
N LYS A 164 3.97 -10.96 2.22
CA LYS A 164 4.71 -11.92 3.05
C LYS A 164 5.99 -11.32 3.62
N LYS A 165 6.76 -10.60 2.78
CA LYS A 165 7.98 -9.88 3.20
C LYS A 165 7.70 -8.92 4.35
N TYR A 166 6.57 -8.21 4.31
CA TYR A 166 6.20 -7.24 5.33
C TYR A 166 5.25 -7.74 6.42
N SER A 167 4.98 -9.04 6.51
CA SER A 167 4.03 -9.64 7.46
C SER A 167 4.32 -9.34 8.95
N TYR A 168 5.58 -9.07 9.31
CA TYR A 168 6.00 -8.70 10.68
C TYR A 168 6.10 -7.19 10.92
N HIS A 169 5.73 -6.40 9.91
CA HIS A 169 5.69 -4.95 9.97
C HIS A 169 4.25 -4.48 10.06
N ASP A 170 4.03 -3.48 10.90
CA ASP A 170 2.70 -2.99 11.21
C ASP A 170 2.73 -1.47 11.14
N LEU A 171 1.95 -0.94 10.18
CA LEU A 171 1.71 0.49 10.01
C LEU A 171 1.10 1.09 11.27
N ALA A 172 0.44 0.29 12.12
CA ALA A 172 -0.16 0.70 13.38
C ALA A 172 -1.02 1.96 13.21
N LEU A 173 -1.78 2.02 12.10
CA LEU A 173 -2.71 3.11 11.83
C LEU A 173 -3.90 2.99 12.78
N ASN A 174 -4.18 4.07 13.50
CA ASN A 174 -5.36 4.15 14.35
C ASN A 174 -6.51 4.73 13.55
N HIS A 175 -7.54 3.91 13.31
CA HIS A 175 -8.81 4.32 12.71
C HIS A 175 -9.94 3.39 13.18
N PRO A 176 -11.22 3.78 13.04
CA PRO A 176 -12.34 3.01 13.59
C PRO A 176 -12.45 1.55 13.12
N LEU A 177 -11.96 1.23 11.92
CA LEU A 177 -11.97 -0.13 11.35
C LEU A 177 -10.71 -0.97 11.65
N GLN A 178 -9.81 -0.52 12.52
CA GLN A 178 -8.52 -1.18 12.78
C GLN A 178 -8.67 -2.63 13.28
N ALA A 179 -9.74 -2.92 14.03
CA ALA A 179 -10.00 -4.28 14.54
C ALA A 179 -10.42 -5.24 13.41
N GLU A 180 -11.21 -4.76 12.46
CA GLU A 180 -11.63 -5.48 11.27
C GLU A 180 -10.47 -5.68 10.28
N VAL A 181 -9.60 -4.68 10.12
CA VAL A 181 -8.41 -4.75 9.24
C VAL A 181 -7.52 -5.95 9.58
N LYS A 182 -7.37 -6.27 10.87
CA LYS A 182 -6.59 -7.43 11.34
C LYS A 182 -7.18 -8.78 10.93
N LYS A 183 -8.46 -8.81 10.54
CA LYS A 183 -9.19 -10.03 10.14
C LYS A 183 -9.26 -10.19 8.62
N VAL A 184 -8.87 -9.16 7.85
CA VAL A 184 -8.84 -9.25 6.39
C VAL A 184 -7.77 -10.24 5.97
N GLN A 185 -8.16 -11.19 5.13
CA GLN A 185 -7.29 -12.23 4.61
C GLN A 185 -6.96 -11.92 3.15
N PHE A 186 -5.75 -12.30 2.73
CA PHE A 186 -5.33 -12.26 1.34
C PHE A 186 -5.23 -13.68 0.82
N ASP A 187 -6.01 -14.00 -0.21
CA ASP A 187 -5.96 -15.28 -0.89
C ASP A 187 -4.95 -15.21 -2.04
N SER A 188 -3.85 -15.96 -1.91
CA SER A 188 -2.78 -16.01 -2.91
C SER A 188 -3.21 -16.62 -4.24
N HIS A 189 -4.24 -17.49 -4.25
CA HIS A 189 -4.70 -18.15 -5.46
C HIS A 189 -5.54 -17.23 -6.33
N THR A 190 -6.42 -16.45 -5.71
CA THR A 190 -7.29 -15.50 -6.41
C THR A 190 -6.70 -14.10 -6.50
N GLN A 191 -5.63 -13.81 -5.72
CA GLN A 191 -5.07 -12.46 -5.52
C GLN A 191 -6.11 -11.48 -4.95
N GLU A 192 -7.07 -11.98 -4.18
CA GLU A 192 -8.15 -11.17 -3.62
C GLU A 192 -8.04 -11.02 -2.10
N PHE A 193 -8.54 -9.89 -1.61
CA PHE A 193 -8.72 -9.64 -0.19
C PHE A 193 -10.17 -9.96 0.18
N SER A 194 -10.35 -10.71 1.25
CA SER A 194 -11.66 -11.09 1.77
C SER A 194 -11.80 -10.73 3.25
N TYR A 195 -13.02 -10.41 3.63
CA TYR A 195 -13.38 -10.08 4.99
C TYR A 195 -14.78 -10.61 5.29
N GLU A 196 -14.93 -11.20 6.48
CA GLU A 196 -16.22 -11.54 7.04
C GLU A 196 -16.31 -11.00 8.46
N GLY A 197 -17.49 -10.51 8.81
CA GLY A 197 -17.72 -10.02 10.15
C GLY A 197 -19.14 -9.51 10.36
N LYS A 198 -19.40 -9.13 11.61
CA LYS A 198 -20.69 -8.57 12.00
C LYS A 198 -20.84 -7.16 11.44
N VAL A 199 -21.99 -6.90 10.84
CA VAL A 199 -22.42 -5.58 10.39
C VAL A 199 -23.68 -5.21 11.16
N THR A 200 -23.75 -3.98 11.63
CA THR A 200 -24.87 -3.48 12.43
C THR A 200 -25.91 -2.80 11.54
N ASN A 201 -26.12 -1.50 11.68
CA ASN A 201 -27.06 -0.73 10.88
C ASN A 201 -26.37 0.49 10.28
N ILE A 202 -27.02 1.11 9.31
CA ILE A 202 -26.45 2.24 8.57
C ILE A 202 -26.02 3.40 9.48
N THR A 203 -26.75 3.63 10.58
CA THR A 203 -26.48 4.73 11.51
C THR A 203 -25.21 4.52 12.33
N LYS A 204 -24.79 3.28 12.53
CA LYS A 204 -23.54 2.93 13.21
C LYS A 204 -22.38 2.69 12.26
N GLU A 205 -22.64 2.12 11.09
CA GLU A 205 -21.58 1.75 10.14
C GLU A 205 -21.06 2.95 9.34
N MET A 206 -21.94 3.85 8.87
CA MET A 206 -21.51 4.97 8.02
C MET A 206 -20.53 5.94 8.69
N PRO A 207 -20.72 6.35 9.96
CA PRO A 207 -19.73 7.16 10.68
C PRO A 207 -18.34 6.54 10.72
N VAL A 208 -18.28 5.23 10.97
CA VAL A 208 -17.05 4.45 11.09
C VAL A 208 -16.34 4.34 9.74
N ILE A 209 -17.12 4.15 8.66
CA ILE A 209 -16.61 4.13 7.28
C ILE A 209 -16.05 5.50 6.89
N LEU A 210 -16.85 6.56 7.03
CA LEU A 210 -16.44 7.93 6.67
C LEU A 210 -15.18 8.36 7.43
N GLU A 211 -15.14 8.15 8.74
CA GLU A 211 -13.97 8.50 9.55
C GLU A 211 -12.72 7.72 9.12
N SER A 212 -12.86 6.43 8.80
CA SER A 212 -11.72 5.63 8.31
C SER A 212 -11.21 6.11 6.95
N LEU A 213 -12.11 6.47 6.02
CA LEU A 213 -11.74 7.00 4.71
C LEU A 213 -11.04 8.37 4.83
N LEU A 214 -11.54 9.27 5.68
CA LEU A 214 -10.91 10.57 5.95
C LEU A 214 -9.53 10.44 6.60
N ILE A 215 -9.36 9.48 7.51
CA ILE A 215 -8.05 9.17 8.10
C ILE A 215 -7.09 8.62 7.05
N LEU A 216 -7.54 7.74 6.14
CA LEU A 216 -6.70 7.25 5.05
C LEU A 216 -6.30 8.36 4.09
N GLN A 217 -7.23 9.23 3.67
CA GLN A 217 -6.89 10.40 2.86
C GLN A 217 -5.81 11.25 3.53
N SER A 218 -6.00 11.58 4.82
CA SER A 218 -5.02 12.33 5.59
C SER A 218 -3.66 11.60 5.66
N LEU A 219 -3.67 10.27 5.77
CA LEU A 219 -2.46 9.47 5.80
C LEU A 219 -1.68 9.60 4.48
N PHE A 220 -2.35 9.53 3.34
CA PHE A 220 -1.71 9.74 2.04
C PHE A 220 -1.08 11.12 1.92
N ASP A 221 -1.76 12.17 2.39
CA ASP A 221 -1.25 13.54 2.37
C ASP A 221 0.01 13.74 3.24
N ASN A 222 0.18 12.91 4.28
CA ASN A 222 1.27 13.04 5.25
C ASN A 222 2.46 12.10 4.99
N ILE A 223 2.33 11.13 4.08
CA ILE A 223 3.45 10.24 3.72
C ILE A 223 4.37 10.94 2.73
N LYS A 224 5.67 10.72 2.91
CA LYS A 224 6.69 11.19 1.97
C LYS A 224 6.92 10.12 0.90
N TYR A 225 6.63 10.49 -0.33
CA TYR A 225 6.89 9.67 -1.50
C TYR A 225 8.11 10.17 -2.26
N ASN A 226 8.83 9.27 -2.94
CA ASN A 226 9.71 9.69 -4.02
C ASN A 226 8.85 10.27 -5.16
N TYR A 227 9.34 11.32 -5.83
CA TYR A 227 8.71 11.95 -6.98
C TYR A 227 8.13 10.95 -8.00
N GLN A 228 8.91 9.95 -8.42
CA GLN A 228 8.45 8.96 -9.40
C GLN A 228 7.30 8.10 -8.85
N GLN A 229 7.43 7.64 -7.61
CA GLN A 229 6.42 6.81 -6.96
C GLN A 229 5.10 7.57 -6.80
N TRP A 230 5.19 8.85 -6.41
CA TRP A 230 4.04 9.73 -6.29
C TRP A 230 3.32 9.89 -7.63
N HIS A 231 4.02 10.42 -8.64
CA HIS A 231 3.38 10.80 -9.90
C HIS A 231 2.91 9.61 -10.74
N CYS A 232 3.53 8.44 -10.59
CA CYS A 232 3.18 7.28 -11.39
C CYS A 232 2.10 6.39 -10.74
N PHE A 233 2.00 6.38 -9.41
CA PHE A 233 1.17 5.38 -8.72
C PHE A 233 0.30 6.02 -7.65
N TYR A 234 0.91 6.70 -6.67
CA TYR A 234 0.20 7.09 -5.46
C TYR A 234 -0.67 8.34 -5.61
N PHE A 235 -0.39 9.21 -6.58
CA PHE A 235 -1.21 10.39 -6.86
C PHE A 235 -2.68 10.02 -7.18
N TYR A 236 -2.92 8.94 -7.92
CA TYR A 236 -4.29 8.52 -8.25
C TYR A 236 -5.09 8.06 -7.04
N LEU A 237 -4.41 7.60 -5.97
CA LEU A 237 -5.10 7.13 -4.77
C LEU A 237 -5.80 8.29 -4.05
N THR A 238 -5.28 9.52 -4.11
CA THR A 238 -5.95 10.67 -3.49
C THR A 238 -7.28 10.99 -4.16
N GLU A 239 -7.33 10.95 -5.50
CA GLU A 239 -8.59 11.11 -6.26
C GLU A 239 -9.60 10.01 -5.92
N PHE A 240 -9.12 8.78 -5.77
CA PHE A 240 -9.98 7.67 -5.36
C PHE A 240 -10.57 7.85 -3.97
N PHE A 241 -9.81 8.39 -3.01
CA PHE A 241 -10.35 8.69 -1.68
C PHE A 241 -11.42 9.75 -1.73
N GLU A 242 -11.20 10.84 -2.48
CA GLU A 242 -12.20 11.90 -2.63
C GLU A 242 -13.52 11.36 -3.17
N HIS A 243 -13.47 10.49 -4.19
CA HIS A 243 -14.68 9.88 -4.74
C HIS A 243 -15.36 8.93 -3.75
N ASN A 244 -14.61 8.09 -3.04
CA ASN A 244 -15.17 7.19 -2.02
C ASN A 244 -15.81 7.97 -0.85
N ILE A 245 -15.16 9.05 -0.39
CA ILE A 245 -15.69 9.93 0.66
C ILE A 245 -16.97 10.60 0.16
N HIS A 246 -16.97 11.11 -1.08
CA HIS A 246 -18.15 11.73 -1.67
C HIS A 246 -19.35 10.78 -1.74
N GLU A 247 -19.16 9.55 -2.22
CA GLU A 247 -20.24 8.57 -2.27
C GLU A 247 -20.72 8.16 -0.87
N ALA A 248 -19.80 8.00 0.09
CA ALA A 248 -20.16 7.72 1.47
C ALA A 248 -20.97 8.86 2.11
N LEU A 249 -20.65 10.12 1.79
CA LEU A 249 -21.41 11.30 2.23
C LEU A 249 -22.80 11.37 1.57
N ASN A 250 -22.92 10.95 0.31
CA ASN A 250 -24.20 10.84 -0.38
C ASN A 250 -25.13 9.82 0.30
N VAL A 251 -24.57 8.71 0.79
CA VAL A 251 -25.32 7.73 1.59
C VAL A 251 -25.87 8.37 2.86
N THR A 252 -25.09 9.20 3.55
CA THR A 252 -25.52 9.86 4.80
C THR A 252 -26.43 11.07 4.61
N ASN A 253 -26.70 11.48 3.36
CA ASN A 253 -27.43 12.71 3.03
C ASN A 253 -26.79 13.98 3.63
N THR A 254 -25.47 14.00 3.72
CA THR A 254 -24.73 15.14 4.27
C THR A 254 -23.83 15.71 3.18
N GLN A 255 -23.94 17.01 2.89
CA GLN A 255 -23.07 17.67 1.92
C GLN A 255 -21.70 18.02 2.51
N GLU A 256 -21.61 18.16 3.83
CA GLU A 256 -20.37 18.52 4.52
C GLU A 256 -19.73 17.30 5.19
N SER A 257 -18.41 17.18 5.05
CA SER A 257 -17.63 16.18 5.77
C SER A 257 -17.66 16.43 7.27
N CYS A 258 -17.72 15.34 8.05
CA CYS A 258 -17.49 15.35 9.49
C CYS A 258 -16.01 15.49 9.83
N ASN A 259 -15.72 15.82 11.10
CA ASN A 259 -14.35 15.83 11.62
C ASN A 259 -13.91 14.40 11.99
N PRO A 260 -12.82 13.86 11.42
CA PRO A 260 -12.22 12.64 11.91
C PRO A 260 -11.54 12.90 13.27
N ARG A 261 -11.40 11.86 14.10
CA ARG A 261 -10.59 11.98 15.33
C ARG A 261 -9.11 12.00 15.00
N ASN A 262 -8.31 12.44 15.98
CA ASN A 262 -6.85 12.33 15.90
C ASN A 262 -6.46 10.87 15.65
N ALA A 263 -5.65 10.66 14.61
CA ALA A 263 -5.08 9.38 14.28
C ALA A 263 -3.56 9.40 14.46
N HIS A 264 -2.98 8.21 14.52
CA HIS A 264 -1.55 7.99 14.62
C HIS A 264 -1.16 6.83 13.72
N TYR A 265 0.08 6.84 13.25
CA TYR A 265 0.64 5.73 12.48
C TYR A 265 2.14 5.59 12.73
N ASN A 266 2.68 4.41 12.47
CA ASN A 266 4.09 4.08 12.59
C ASN A 266 4.85 4.41 11.29
N ASN A 267 5.34 5.65 11.21
CA ASN A 267 6.17 6.11 10.09
C ASN A 267 7.60 5.54 10.09
N SER A 268 7.96 4.71 11.08
CA SER A 268 9.25 4.01 11.12
C SER A 268 9.16 2.60 10.53
N THR A 269 8.01 2.22 9.97
CA THR A 269 7.90 0.97 9.22
C THR A 269 8.69 1.03 7.91
N PRO A 270 9.31 -0.08 7.49
CA PRO A 270 9.90 -0.13 6.17
C PRO A 270 8.79 -0.09 5.12
N ASP A 271 9.03 0.66 4.05
CA ASP A 271 8.11 0.80 2.92
C ASP A 271 6.69 1.24 3.34
N VAL A 272 6.63 2.40 4.01
CA VAL A 272 5.37 3.01 4.50
C VAL A 272 4.35 3.17 3.38
N ALA A 273 4.79 3.51 2.16
CA ALA A 273 3.93 3.70 1.01
C ALA A 273 3.21 2.40 0.61
N PHE A 274 3.96 1.30 0.46
CA PHE A 274 3.38 -0.02 0.18
C PHE A 274 2.42 -0.46 1.29
N LEU A 275 2.84 -0.35 2.56
CA LEU A 275 2.01 -0.75 3.69
C LEU A 275 0.71 0.06 3.76
N THR A 276 0.76 1.34 3.39
CA THR A 276 -0.42 2.20 3.35
C THR A 276 -1.38 1.82 2.22
N ALA A 277 -0.86 1.45 1.04
CA ALA A 277 -1.69 0.91 -0.04
C ALA A 277 -2.38 -0.39 0.37
N VAL A 278 -1.66 -1.31 1.02
CA VAL A 278 -2.23 -2.56 1.52
C VAL A 278 -3.29 -2.29 2.59
N GLU A 279 -3.03 -1.39 3.54
CA GLU A 279 -4.02 -0.98 4.55
C GLU A 279 -5.29 -0.42 3.89
N THR A 280 -5.13 0.38 2.84
CA THR A 280 -6.25 0.94 2.07
C THR A 280 -7.09 -0.15 1.42
N ILE A 281 -6.44 -1.12 0.76
CA ILE A 281 -7.15 -2.25 0.14
C ILE A 281 -7.94 -3.03 1.20
N LYS A 282 -7.36 -3.25 2.39
CA LYS A 282 -8.04 -3.92 3.50
C LYS A 282 -9.25 -3.13 3.98
N VAL A 283 -9.11 -1.82 4.18
CA VAL A 283 -10.23 -0.95 4.57
C VAL A 283 -11.33 -0.97 3.51
N LEU A 284 -11.00 -0.83 2.23
CA LEU A 284 -11.99 -0.88 1.15
C LEU A 284 -12.68 -2.24 1.05
N THR A 285 -11.97 -3.34 1.34
CA THR A 285 -12.55 -4.68 1.42
C THR A 285 -13.62 -4.76 2.52
N ILE A 286 -13.34 -4.16 3.68
CA ILE A 286 -14.30 -4.10 4.80
C ILE A 286 -15.49 -3.20 4.46
N VAL A 287 -15.22 -2.04 3.83
CA VAL A 287 -16.24 -1.08 3.42
C VAL A 287 -17.19 -1.69 2.40
N GLU A 288 -16.67 -2.33 1.36
CA GLU A 288 -17.46 -3.07 0.36
C GLU A 288 -18.33 -4.13 1.02
N TYR A 289 -17.76 -4.96 1.89
CA TYR A 289 -18.50 -6.00 2.62
C TYR A 289 -19.61 -5.39 3.50
N LYS A 290 -19.33 -4.31 4.23
CA LYS A 290 -20.33 -3.63 5.06
C LYS A 290 -21.46 -3.06 4.22
N TYR A 291 -21.17 -2.44 3.08
CA TYR A 291 -22.20 -1.97 2.15
C TYR A 291 -23.05 -3.13 1.62
N ASP A 292 -22.44 -4.26 1.29
CA ASP A 292 -23.17 -5.46 0.86
C ASP A 292 -24.15 -5.99 1.91
N GLN A 293 -23.72 -6.07 3.16
CA GLN A 293 -24.59 -6.50 4.26
C GLN A 293 -25.70 -5.49 4.58
N LEU A 294 -25.42 -4.19 4.44
CA LEU A 294 -26.42 -3.13 4.61
C LEU A 294 -27.46 -3.12 3.48
N LEU A 295 -27.08 -3.55 2.27
CA LEU A 295 -28.00 -3.73 1.13
C LEU A 295 -28.86 -4.98 1.27
N ASN A 296 -28.35 -6.03 1.90
CA ASN A 296 -29.03 -7.32 2.09
C ASN A 296 -29.12 -7.74 3.57
N PRO A 297 -29.89 -7.04 4.43
CA PRO A 297 -29.88 -7.26 5.87
C PRO A 297 -30.27 -8.69 6.29
N SER A 298 -31.06 -9.39 5.46
CA SER A 298 -31.59 -10.73 5.69
C SER A 298 -30.53 -11.84 5.70
N GLN A 299 -29.30 -11.60 5.23
CA GLN A 299 -28.20 -12.57 5.34
C GLN A 299 -27.41 -12.45 6.66
N SER A 300 -27.51 -11.31 7.37
CA SER A 300 -26.73 -11.05 8.59
C SER A 300 -27.33 -11.66 9.88
N ALA A 301 -28.58 -12.12 9.83
CA ALA A 301 -29.32 -12.66 10.99
C ALA A 301 -29.31 -14.21 11.06
N GLY A 302 -28.67 -14.91 10.12
CA GLY A 302 -28.82 -16.37 9.95
C GLY A 302 -27.94 -17.30 10.79
N SER A 303 -27.03 -16.80 11.64
CA SER A 303 -26.08 -17.66 12.39
C SER A 303 -26.30 -17.70 13.91
N SER A 304 -27.53 -17.55 14.39
CA SER A 304 -27.87 -17.80 15.79
C SER A 304 -29.30 -18.30 15.94
N HIS A 305 -29.53 -19.54 15.50
CA HIS A 305 -30.43 -20.47 16.19
C HIS A 305 -30.36 -21.84 15.53
N VAL A 306 -29.79 -22.81 16.24
CA VAL A 306 -30.26 -24.19 16.18
C VAL A 306 -30.41 -24.64 17.63
N PRO A 307 -31.61 -25.09 18.05
CA PRO A 307 -31.84 -25.69 19.36
C PRO A 307 -31.13 -27.04 19.52
#